data_AF-A0A0A2C6R5-F1
#
_entry.id   AF-A0A0A2C6R5-F1
#
_cell.length_a   1.000
_cell.length_b   1.000
_cell.length_c   1.000
_cell.angle_alpha   90.00
_cell.angle_beta   90.00
_cell.angle_gamma   90.00
#
_symmetry.space_group_name_H-M   'P 1'
#
loop_
_entity.id
_entity.type
_entity.pdbx_description
1 polymer ?
#
loop_
_entity_poly.entity_id
_entity_poly.type
_entity_poly.pdbx_seq_one_letter_code
_entity_poly.pdbx_strand_id
1 'polypeptide(L)'
;MLGNSIKYAERVKESRQVEKIKKALGDQASEFIPSYYAVLYYGKDFLGGLLEPEEYRKRWDREEVIKTHSFISRKIRKCFGDIPLFWFINRHDNYEDAEGVCKKGSFHSDLYIGEIPDEAIEDPSTALLPLFYAEKQSGIPINMREVGIEALKQLLLEACIRDAKWVGRHPNSLKLQSVPIEEFSQTFDYGLKDITKLDDFNQIVDWKNSSFYKQINRYSSPFMIKSHN
;
A
#
# COMPACT_ATOMS: atom_id res chain seq x y z
N MET A 1 -42.83 -16.10 -9.55
CA MET A 1 -41.74 -16.18 -10.55
C MET A 1 -41.14 -14.82 -10.93
N LEU A 2 -41.92 -13.74 -11.08
CA LEU A 2 -41.40 -12.40 -11.41
C LEU A 2 -40.40 -11.79 -10.39
N GLY A 3 -40.61 -11.99 -9.08
CA GLY A 3 -39.72 -11.44 -8.05
C GLY A 3 -38.28 -11.97 -8.06
N ASN A 4 -38.05 -13.18 -8.58
CA ASN A 4 -36.69 -13.73 -8.73
C ASN A 4 -35.98 -13.16 -9.96
N SER A 5 -36.72 -12.81 -11.01
CA SER A 5 -36.18 -12.19 -12.23
C SER A 5 -35.72 -10.75 -11.99
N ILE A 6 -36.50 -9.97 -11.20
CA ILE A 6 -36.14 -8.59 -10.84
C ILE A 6 -34.88 -8.55 -9.97
N LYS A 7 -34.84 -9.36 -8.90
CA LYS A 7 -33.65 -9.45 -8.03
C LYS A 7 -32.40 -9.92 -8.77
N TYR A 8 -32.55 -10.80 -9.76
CA TYR A 8 -31.44 -11.23 -10.60
C TYR A 8 -30.94 -10.09 -11.49
N ALA A 9 -31.84 -9.36 -12.16
CA ALA A 9 -31.48 -8.23 -13.02
C ALA A 9 -30.76 -7.12 -12.24
N GLU A 10 -31.19 -6.83 -11.01
CA GLU A 10 -30.52 -5.87 -10.11
C GLU A 10 -29.09 -6.30 -9.77
N ARG A 11 -28.87 -7.56 -9.38
CA ARG A 11 -27.52 -8.09 -9.09
C ARG A 11 -26.61 -8.04 -10.31
N VAL A 12 -27.12 -8.37 -11.50
CA VAL A 12 -26.35 -8.28 -12.75
C VAL A 12 -25.96 -6.83 -13.04
N LYS A 13 -26.87 -5.87 -12.83
CA LYS A 13 -26.59 -4.45 -13.01
C LYS A 13 -25.54 -3.95 -12.03
N GLU A 14 -25.64 -4.31 -10.75
CA GLU A 14 -24.67 -3.94 -9.72
C GLU A 14 -23.29 -4.54 -10.04
N SER A 15 -23.21 -5.82 -10.38
CA SER A 15 -21.95 -6.46 -10.77
C SER A 15 -21.27 -5.76 -11.95
N ARG A 16 -22.03 -5.36 -12.98
CA ARG A 16 -21.49 -4.55 -14.09
C ARG A 16 -20.95 -3.20 -13.63
N GLN A 17 -21.58 -2.57 -12.66
CA GLN A 17 -21.10 -1.30 -12.10
C GLN A 17 -19.81 -1.50 -11.30
N VAL A 18 -19.72 -2.55 -10.48
CA VAL A 18 -18.51 -2.92 -9.74
C VAL A 18 -17.34 -3.11 -10.70
N GLU A 19 -17.51 -3.92 -11.75
CA GLU A 19 -16.46 -4.17 -12.73
C GLU A 19 -16.05 -2.91 -13.49
N LYS A 20 -16.99 -2.02 -13.81
CA LYS A 20 -16.69 -0.73 -14.42
C LYS A 20 -15.80 0.14 -13.52
N ILE A 21 -16.09 0.18 -12.22
CA ILE A 21 -15.31 0.97 -11.26
C ILE A 21 -13.94 0.33 -11.05
N LYS A 22 -13.85 -1.00 -10.87
CA LYS A 22 -12.56 -1.72 -10.77
C LYS A 22 -11.67 -1.41 -11.97
N LYS A 23 -12.22 -1.50 -13.18
CA LYS A 23 -11.49 -1.15 -14.41
C LYS A 23 -10.99 0.30 -14.36
N ALA A 24 -11.83 1.26 -13.97
CA ALA A 24 -11.41 2.66 -13.88
C ALA A 24 -10.29 2.89 -12.85
N LEU A 25 -10.29 2.17 -11.73
CA LEU A 25 -9.22 2.23 -10.74
C LEU A 25 -7.92 1.60 -11.27
N GLY A 26 -8.03 0.46 -11.97
CA GLY A 26 -6.90 -0.19 -12.63
C GLY A 26 -6.28 0.70 -13.71
N ASP A 27 -7.12 1.30 -14.56
CA ASP A 27 -6.70 2.25 -15.60
C ASP A 27 -5.94 3.43 -14.95
N GLN A 28 -6.49 4.06 -13.90
CA GLN A 28 -5.81 5.13 -13.18
C GLN A 28 -4.48 4.69 -12.57
N ALA A 29 -4.44 3.54 -11.91
CA ALA A 29 -3.21 3.06 -11.30
C ALA A 29 -2.14 2.75 -12.35
N SER A 30 -2.53 2.26 -13.53
CA SER A 30 -1.62 1.95 -14.64
C SER A 30 -0.89 3.19 -15.20
N GLU A 31 -1.50 4.37 -15.12
CA GLU A 31 -0.86 5.64 -15.55
C GLU A 31 0.40 5.96 -14.73
N PHE A 32 0.52 5.41 -13.52
CA PHE A 32 1.62 5.68 -12.59
C PHE A 32 2.66 4.55 -12.53
N ILE A 33 2.39 3.44 -13.21
CA ILE A 33 3.28 2.26 -13.31
C ILE A 33 3.84 1.85 -11.93
N PRO A 34 3.02 1.29 -11.02
CA PRO A 34 3.49 0.85 -9.72
C PRO A 34 4.64 -0.15 -9.84
N SER A 35 5.81 0.23 -9.33
CA SER A 35 7.04 -0.58 -9.39
C SER A 35 7.22 -1.46 -8.17
N TYR A 36 6.48 -1.22 -7.09
CA TYR A 36 6.56 -2.03 -5.88
C TYR A 36 5.18 -2.41 -5.33
N TYR A 37 5.13 -3.60 -4.74
CA TYR A 37 3.98 -4.13 -4.03
C TYR A 37 4.38 -4.56 -2.63
N ALA A 38 3.59 -4.11 -1.65
CA ALA A 38 3.80 -4.43 -0.26
C ALA A 38 2.53 -5.02 0.37
N VAL A 39 2.69 -6.13 1.11
CA VAL A 39 1.66 -6.67 1.99
C VAL A 39 2.09 -6.45 3.44
N LEU A 40 1.24 -5.77 4.20
CA LEU A 40 1.46 -5.41 5.59
C LEU A 40 0.57 -6.25 6.49
N TYR A 41 1.17 -6.97 7.43
CA TYR A 41 0.47 -7.72 8.47
C TYR A 41 0.65 -7.03 9.83
N TYR A 42 -0.46 -6.82 10.52
CA TYR A 42 -0.48 -6.15 11.81
C TYR A 42 -0.51 -7.14 12.96
N GLY A 43 0.34 -6.93 13.96
CA GLY A 43 0.38 -7.80 15.14
C GLY A 43 1.72 -7.92 15.84
N LYS A 44 2.76 -7.25 15.33
CA LYS A 44 4.09 -7.23 15.92
C LYS A 44 4.46 -5.81 16.34
N ASP A 45 5.20 -5.71 17.43
CA ASP A 45 5.75 -4.44 17.86
C ASP A 45 6.94 -4.03 16.97
N PHE A 46 7.46 -2.83 17.23
CA PHE A 46 8.60 -2.28 16.50
C PHE A 46 9.86 -3.17 16.58
N LEU A 47 10.10 -3.82 17.71
CA LEU A 47 11.27 -4.69 17.94
C LEU A 47 11.07 -6.11 17.38
N GLY A 48 9.87 -6.42 16.89
CA GLY A 48 9.49 -7.72 16.36
C GLY A 48 8.87 -8.66 17.40
N GLY A 49 8.63 -8.19 18.61
CA GLY A 49 7.87 -8.87 19.66
C GLY A 49 6.37 -8.95 19.35
N LEU A 50 5.63 -9.63 20.23
CA LEU A 50 4.18 -9.60 20.21
C LEU A 50 3.69 -8.26 20.78
N LEU A 51 2.67 -7.67 20.16
CA LEU A 51 2.00 -6.52 20.75
C LEU A 51 1.30 -6.92 22.05
N GLU A 52 1.30 -6.02 23.04
CA GLU A 52 0.48 -6.15 24.23
C GLU A 52 -1.00 -6.37 23.85
N PRO A 53 -1.79 -7.14 24.63
CA PRO A 53 -3.15 -7.53 24.25
C PRO A 53 -4.07 -6.37 23.87
N GLU A 54 -3.93 -5.21 24.52
CA GLU A 54 -4.70 -4.01 24.19
C GLU A 54 -4.32 -3.40 22.84
N GLU A 55 -3.03 -3.30 22.55
CA GLU A 55 -2.53 -2.81 21.26
C GLU A 55 -2.81 -3.81 20.15
N TYR A 56 -2.63 -5.10 20.42
CA TYR A 56 -2.96 -6.16 19.49
C TYR A 56 -4.44 -6.11 19.10
N ARG A 57 -5.35 -5.81 20.05
CA ARG A 57 -6.80 -5.64 19.80
C ARG A 57 -7.14 -4.53 18.81
N LYS A 58 -6.27 -3.54 18.64
CA LYS A 58 -6.51 -2.45 17.69
C LYS A 58 -6.34 -2.87 16.23
N ARG A 59 -5.70 -4.02 15.93
CA ARG A 59 -5.60 -4.55 14.55
C ARG A 59 -6.94 -5.00 13.95
N TRP A 60 -8.00 -5.01 14.75
CA TRP A 60 -9.38 -5.25 14.32
C TRP A 60 -10.16 -3.94 14.12
N ASP A 61 -9.53 -2.80 14.38
CA ASP A 61 -10.09 -1.47 14.17
C ASP A 61 -9.55 -0.87 12.85
N ARG A 62 -10.47 -0.61 11.93
CA ARG A 62 -10.14 -0.06 10.61
C ARG A 62 -9.58 1.36 10.70
N GLU A 63 -10.05 2.17 11.65
CA GLU A 63 -9.59 3.56 11.77
C GLU A 63 -8.12 3.61 12.17
N GLU A 64 -7.69 2.69 13.03
CA GLU A 64 -6.29 2.58 13.43
C GLU A 64 -5.39 2.05 12.29
N VAL A 65 -5.90 1.15 11.45
CA VAL A 65 -5.23 0.73 10.20
C VAL A 65 -5.04 1.94 9.27
N ILE A 66 -6.08 2.76 9.07
CA ILE A 66 -6.00 3.99 8.25
C ILE A 66 -5.01 5.01 8.83
N LYS A 67 -4.94 5.15 10.16
CA LYS A 67 -3.92 6.00 10.81
C LYS A 67 -2.50 5.49 10.50
N THR A 68 -2.30 4.17 10.49
CA THR A 68 -1.03 3.53 10.12
C THR A 68 -0.68 3.80 8.65
N HIS A 69 -1.65 3.66 7.74
CA HIS A 69 -1.48 4.01 6.31
C HIS A 69 -1.10 5.48 6.13
N SER A 70 -1.72 6.38 6.88
CA SER A 70 -1.42 7.81 6.84
C SER A 70 -0.01 8.13 7.35
N PHE A 71 0.44 7.44 8.39
CA PHE A 71 1.82 7.55 8.87
C PHE A 71 2.81 7.10 7.79
N ILE A 72 2.62 5.89 7.25
CA ILE A 72 3.50 5.30 6.22
C ILE A 72 3.52 6.18 4.98
N SER A 73 2.36 6.58 4.47
CA SER A 73 2.25 7.39 3.25
C SER A 73 2.95 8.74 3.38
N ARG A 74 2.81 9.41 4.54
CA ARG A 74 3.53 10.67 4.80
C ARG A 74 5.03 10.45 4.87
N LYS A 75 5.47 9.33 5.46
CA LYS A 75 6.89 9.03 5.60
C LYS A 75 7.54 8.70 4.26
N ILE A 76 6.91 7.84 3.45
CA ILE A 76 7.33 7.54 2.08
C ILE A 76 7.46 8.85 1.29
N ARG A 77 6.43 9.71 1.32
CA ARG A 77 6.47 10.97 0.56
C ARG A 77 7.54 11.96 1.03
N LYS A 78 7.86 11.97 2.33
CA LYS A 78 8.97 12.76 2.87
C LYS A 78 10.33 12.23 2.44
N CYS A 79 10.48 10.90 2.36
CA CYS A 79 11.75 10.25 2.03
C CYS A 79 12.06 10.33 0.53
N PHE A 80 11.06 10.03 -0.30
CA PHE A 80 11.24 9.74 -1.73
C PHE A 80 10.50 10.71 -2.67
N GLY A 81 9.87 11.77 -2.15
CA GLY A 81 9.06 12.71 -2.93
C GLY A 81 7.61 12.24 -3.14
N ASP A 82 6.84 12.97 -3.95
CA ASP A 82 5.40 12.70 -4.13
C ASP A 82 5.12 11.48 -5.02
N ILE A 83 5.43 10.29 -4.52
CA ILE A 83 5.20 9.03 -5.22
C ILE A 83 3.73 8.60 -5.09
N PRO A 84 3.10 8.11 -6.17
CA PRO A 84 1.76 7.51 -6.13
C PRO A 84 1.72 6.30 -5.19
N LEU A 85 0.68 6.26 -4.34
CA LEU A 85 0.41 5.17 -3.39
C LEU A 85 -1.05 4.75 -3.51
N PHE A 86 -1.34 3.45 -3.50
CA PHE A 86 -2.70 2.91 -3.52
C PHE A 86 -2.84 1.85 -2.42
N TRP A 87 -3.83 2.03 -1.55
CA TRP A 87 -4.03 1.25 -0.34
C TRP A 87 -5.35 0.49 -0.39
N PHE A 88 -5.28 -0.80 -0.07
CA PHE A 88 -6.41 -1.69 0.08
C PHE A 88 -6.34 -2.38 1.44
N ILE A 89 -7.42 -2.28 2.21
CA ILE A 89 -7.59 -2.88 3.54
C ILE A 89 -8.35 -4.18 3.35
N ASN A 90 -7.64 -5.28 3.55
CA ASN A 90 -8.19 -6.62 3.45
C ASN A 90 -8.29 -7.26 4.83
N ARG A 91 -9.20 -8.23 4.96
CA ARG A 91 -9.47 -8.87 6.25
C ARG A 91 -9.45 -10.37 6.08
N HIS A 92 -8.76 -11.05 6.99
CA HIS A 92 -8.85 -12.50 7.05
C HIS A 92 -10.27 -12.93 7.42
N ASP A 93 -10.61 -14.17 7.05
CA ASP A 93 -11.86 -14.77 7.48
C ASP A 93 -11.94 -14.85 9.02
N ASN A 94 -13.18 -14.84 9.51
CA ASN A 94 -13.42 -15.16 10.91
C ASN A 94 -13.02 -16.62 11.17
N TYR A 95 -12.49 -16.89 12.35
CA TYR A 95 -12.03 -18.22 12.75
C TYR A 95 -12.60 -18.57 14.12
N GLU A 96 -12.74 -19.86 14.41
CA GLU A 96 -13.11 -20.34 15.73
C GLU A 96 -11.85 -20.63 16.54
N ASP A 97 -11.80 -20.19 17.80
CA ASP A 97 -10.70 -20.55 18.71
C ASP A 97 -10.88 -21.97 19.28
N ALA A 98 -9.92 -22.42 20.10
CA ALA A 98 -9.94 -23.76 20.69
C ALA A 98 -11.14 -23.99 21.63
N GLU A 99 -11.74 -22.90 22.12
CA GLU A 99 -12.88 -22.85 23.02
C GLU A 99 -14.24 -22.76 22.29
N GLY A 100 -14.25 -22.78 20.96
CA GLY A 100 -15.48 -22.69 20.17
C GLY A 100 -16.00 -21.26 19.97
N VAL A 101 -15.21 -20.24 20.33
CA VAL A 101 -15.62 -18.83 20.22
C VAL A 101 -15.20 -18.28 18.86
N CYS A 102 -16.19 -17.86 18.07
CA CYS A 102 -15.93 -17.18 16.80
C CYS A 102 -15.18 -15.85 17.02
N LYS A 103 -13.95 -15.78 16.52
CA LYS A 103 -13.12 -14.59 16.47
C LYS A 103 -13.20 -13.93 15.11
N LYS A 104 -13.22 -12.62 15.16
CA LYS A 104 -13.07 -11.74 14.02
C LYS A 104 -11.69 -11.97 13.36
N GLY A 105 -11.62 -12.04 12.03
CA GLY A 105 -10.34 -12.03 11.33
C GLY A 105 -9.65 -10.65 11.45
N SER A 106 -8.31 -10.64 11.49
CA SER A 106 -7.51 -9.41 11.56
C SER A 106 -7.37 -8.76 10.19
N PHE A 107 -7.13 -7.44 10.19
CA PHE A 107 -6.78 -6.74 8.97
C PHE A 107 -5.34 -7.07 8.53
N HIS A 108 -5.13 -7.02 7.22
CA HIS A 108 -3.85 -6.81 6.56
C HIS A 108 -4.08 -5.74 5.49
N SER A 109 -3.02 -5.22 4.87
CA SER A 109 -3.20 -4.25 3.80
C SER A 109 -2.22 -4.43 2.68
N ASP A 110 -2.74 -4.20 1.49
CA ASP A 110 -2.02 -4.24 0.24
C ASP A 110 -1.73 -2.80 -0.17
N LEU A 111 -0.46 -2.53 -0.47
CA LEU A 111 0.06 -1.23 -0.85
C LEU A 111 0.79 -1.34 -2.18
N TYR A 112 0.33 -0.58 -3.16
CA TYR A 112 0.98 -0.41 -4.46
C TYR A 112 1.68 0.95 -4.49
N ILE A 113 2.92 0.96 -4.92
CA ILE A 113 3.83 2.10 -4.81
C ILE A 113 4.40 2.36 -6.20
N GLY A 114 4.29 3.62 -6.64
CA GLY A 114 4.91 4.10 -7.87
C GLY A 114 6.43 3.97 -7.87
N GLU A 115 7.02 4.24 -9.02
CA GLU A 115 8.46 4.27 -9.19
C GLU A 115 9.13 5.27 -8.23
N ILE A 116 10.23 4.84 -7.60
CA ILE A 116 11.12 5.73 -6.85
C ILE A 116 12.16 6.25 -7.85
N PRO A 117 12.25 7.57 -8.08
CA PRO A 117 13.25 8.13 -8.99
C PRO A 117 14.66 7.93 -8.43
N ASP A 118 15.64 7.73 -9.31
CA ASP A 118 17.06 7.58 -8.93
C ASP A 118 17.57 8.81 -8.18
N GLU A 119 17.10 9.98 -8.57
CA GLU A 119 17.44 11.26 -7.96
C GLU A 119 17.07 11.31 -6.47
N ALA A 120 16.02 10.59 -6.04
CA ALA A 120 15.66 10.51 -4.63
C ALA A 120 16.70 9.74 -3.79
N ILE A 121 17.55 8.94 -4.43
CA ILE A 121 18.64 8.19 -3.81
C ILE A 121 19.96 8.96 -3.94
N GLU A 122 20.21 9.57 -5.09
CA GLU A 122 21.43 10.33 -5.39
C GLU A 122 21.49 11.67 -4.65
N ASP A 123 20.34 12.36 -4.51
CA ASP A 123 20.16 13.57 -3.71
C ASP A 123 19.12 13.33 -2.60
N PRO A 124 19.48 12.56 -1.55
CA PRO A 124 18.52 12.07 -0.59
C PRO A 124 17.98 13.19 0.31
N SER A 125 16.67 13.18 0.52
CA SER A 125 16.04 14.06 1.49
C SER A 125 16.60 13.86 2.90
N THR A 126 16.53 14.91 3.74
CA THR A 126 16.91 14.81 5.15
C THR A 126 16.12 13.77 5.94
N ALA A 127 14.92 13.42 5.46
CA ALA A 127 14.10 12.35 6.04
C ALA A 127 14.58 10.95 5.64
N LEU A 128 15.21 10.79 4.47
CA LEU A 128 15.76 9.53 3.97
C LEU A 128 17.13 9.22 4.57
N LEU A 129 17.97 10.23 4.83
CA LEU A 129 19.32 10.07 5.37
C LEU A 129 19.43 9.12 6.58
N PRO A 130 18.57 9.20 7.62
CA PRO A 130 18.63 8.26 8.74
C PRO A 130 18.44 6.79 8.35
N LEU A 131 17.68 6.52 7.28
CA LEU A 131 17.40 5.14 6.83
C LEU A 131 18.63 4.48 6.19
N PHE A 132 19.52 5.25 5.58
CA PHE A 132 20.79 4.73 5.05
C PHE A 132 21.66 4.08 6.13
N TYR A 133 21.59 4.61 7.36
CA TYR A 133 22.32 4.11 8.51
C TYR A 133 21.54 3.08 9.34
N ALA A 134 20.33 2.72 8.92
CA ALA A 134 19.54 1.73 9.65
C ALA A 134 20.22 0.35 9.58
N GLU A 135 20.57 -0.19 10.73
CA GLU A 135 21.08 -1.55 10.85
C GLU A 135 19.89 -2.54 10.80
N LYS A 136 19.82 -3.35 9.75
CA LYS A 136 18.93 -4.53 9.74
C LYS A 136 19.53 -5.66 10.61
N GLN A 137 18.91 -6.83 10.59
CA GLN A 137 19.37 -8.06 11.28
C GLN A 137 20.85 -8.41 11.05
N SER A 138 21.47 -8.00 9.94
CA SER A 138 22.87 -8.27 9.65
C SER A 138 23.86 -7.37 10.41
N GLY A 139 23.40 -6.31 11.10
CA GLY A 139 24.26 -5.31 11.75
C GLY A 139 25.01 -4.40 10.76
N ILE A 140 24.78 -4.56 9.45
CA ILE A 140 25.42 -3.75 8.40
C ILE A 140 24.44 -2.66 7.96
N PRO A 141 24.81 -1.38 8.08
CA PRO A 141 24.06 -0.25 7.53
C PRO A 141 23.68 -0.43 6.06
N ILE A 142 22.55 0.13 5.63
CA ILE A 142 22.06 -0.04 4.25
C ILE A 142 23.04 0.55 3.23
N ASN A 143 23.61 1.72 3.50
CA ASN A 143 24.56 2.39 2.60
C ASN A 143 25.90 1.66 2.42
N MET A 144 26.24 0.72 3.31
CA MET A 144 27.49 -0.05 3.22
C MET A 144 27.32 -1.36 2.44
N ARG A 145 26.12 -1.63 1.91
CA ARG A 145 25.85 -2.84 1.13
C ARG A 145 26.22 -2.58 -0.33
N GLU A 146 27.04 -3.45 -0.90
CA GLU A 146 27.38 -3.43 -2.32
C GLU A 146 26.20 -3.96 -3.15
N VAL A 147 25.21 -3.11 -3.38
CA VAL A 147 24.00 -3.42 -4.15
C VAL A 147 23.72 -2.32 -5.19
N GLY A 148 23.07 -2.70 -6.29
CA GLY A 148 22.64 -1.72 -7.31
C GLY A 148 21.52 -0.81 -6.80
N ILE A 149 21.28 0.30 -7.53
CA ILE A 149 20.32 1.34 -7.14
C ILE A 149 18.90 0.81 -6.90
N GLU A 150 18.44 -0.15 -7.72
CA GLU A 150 17.12 -0.76 -7.56
C GLU A 150 16.97 -1.56 -6.25
N ALA A 151 17.99 -2.35 -5.90
CA ALA A 151 18.01 -3.06 -4.64
C ALA A 151 18.13 -2.10 -3.45
N LEU A 152 18.86 -1.00 -3.61
CA LEU A 152 18.98 0.05 -2.60
C LEU A 152 17.63 0.76 -2.35
N LYS A 153 16.88 1.11 -3.40
CA LYS A 153 15.51 1.66 -3.31
C LYS A 153 14.61 0.74 -2.51
N GLN A 154 14.60 -0.56 -2.83
CA GLN A 154 13.78 -1.54 -2.12
C GLN A 154 14.19 -1.66 -0.64
N LEU A 155 15.48 -1.67 -0.32
CA LEU A 155 15.97 -1.74 1.06
C LEU A 155 15.55 -0.52 1.89
N LEU A 156 15.69 0.68 1.33
CA LEU A 156 15.32 1.93 1.97
C LEU A 156 13.80 2.06 2.13
N LEU A 157 13.04 1.65 1.11
CA LEU A 157 11.59 1.61 1.17
C LEU A 157 11.09 0.65 2.25
N GLU A 158 11.68 -0.54 2.35
CA GLU A 158 11.37 -1.49 3.41
C GLU A 158 11.65 -0.89 4.79
N ALA A 159 12.81 -0.26 4.99
CA ALA A 159 13.15 0.40 6.25
C ALA A 159 12.15 1.53 6.58
N CYS A 160 11.77 2.32 5.58
CA CYS A 160 10.79 3.39 5.72
C CYS A 160 9.42 2.88 6.20
N ILE A 161 8.92 1.78 5.64
CA ILE A 161 7.63 1.17 6.02
C ILE A 161 7.72 0.54 7.42
N ARG A 162 8.82 -0.13 7.74
CA ARG A 162 9.02 -0.83 9.02
C ARG A 162 9.12 0.09 10.23
N ASP A 163 9.37 1.39 10.01
CA ASP A 163 9.31 2.39 11.07
C ASP A 163 7.88 2.64 11.59
N ALA A 164 6.85 2.12 10.92
CA ALA A 164 5.51 2.11 11.47
C ALA A 164 5.41 1.14 12.65
N LYS A 165 4.89 1.62 13.78
CA LYS A 165 4.74 0.90 15.05
C LYS A 165 4.16 -0.52 14.89
N TRP A 166 3.17 -0.67 14.02
CA TRP A 166 2.39 -1.91 13.85
C TRP A 166 2.91 -2.86 12.78
N VAL A 167 3.88 -2.42 11.98
CA VAL A 167 4.60 -3.26 11.03
C VAL A 167 5.86 -3.77 11.72
N GLY A 168 6.69 -2.84 12.20
CA GLY A 168 7.89 -3.14 12.96
C GLY A 168 8.92 -3.98 12.20
N ARG A 169 9.88 -4.54 12.96
CA ARG A 169 11.06 -5.24 12.42
C ARG A 169 10.84 -6.74 12.18
N HIS A 170 9.69 -7.31 12.54
CA HIS A 170 9.46 -8.74 12.35
C HIS A 170 9.40 -9.09 10.84
N PRO A 171 10.14 -10.11 10.36
CA PRO A 171 10.19 -10.45 8.94
C PRO A 171 8.81 -10.66 8.31
N ASN A 172 7.93 -11.38 9.01
CA ASN A 172 6.59 -11.71 8.50
C ASN A 172 5.59 -10.54 8.52
N SER A 173 5.92 -9.38 9.09
CA SER A 173 4.99 -8.24 9.14
C SER A 173 4.94 -7.45 7.83
N LEU A 174 5.95 -7.60 6.97
CA LEU A 174 6.04 -6.89 5.70
C LEU A 174 6.64 -7.82 4.65
N LYS A 175 5.89 -8.01 3.57
CA LYS A 175 6.40 -8.59 2.33
C LYS A 175 6.46 -7.47 1.30
N LEU A 176 7.65 -7.10 0.83
CA LEU A 176 7.85 -6.07 -0.17
C LEU A 176 8.58 -6.69 -1.36
N GLN A 177 8.05 -6.47 -2.56
CA GLN A 177 8.64 -6.94 -3.80
C GLN A 177 8.55 -5.86 -4.88
N SER A 178 9.50 -5.88 -5.82
CA SER A 178 9.33 -5.19 -7.09
C SER A 178 8.27 -5.89 -7.93
N VAL A 179 7.56 -5.12 -8.75
CA VAL A 179 6.54 -5.62 -9.67
C VAL A 179 6.99 -5.29 -11.08
N PRO A 180 7.27 -6.30 -11.92
CA PRO A 180 7.46 -6.08 -13.34
C PRO A 180 6.23 -5.41 -13.95
N ILE A 181 6.43 -4.51 -14.91
CA ILE A 181 5.34 -3.76 -15.55
C ILE A 181 4.31 -4.71 -16.16
N GLU A 182 4.77 -5.84 -16.70
CA GLU A 182 3.96 -6.87 -17.33
C GLU A 182 3.04 -7.60 -16.34
N GLU A 183 3.43 -7.66 -15.06
CA GLU A 183 2.67 -8.32 -13.98
C GLU A 183 1.78 -7.34 -13.21
N PHE A 184 1.84 -6.04 -13.52
CA PHE A 184 1.14 -5.01 -12.78
C PHE A 184 -0.37 -5.26 -12.70
N SER A 185 -1.03 -5.49 -13.84
CA SER A 185 -2.50 -5.64 -13.88
C SER A 185 -2.94 -6.80 -12.98
N GLN A 186 -2.27 -7.95 -13.09
CA GLN A 186 -2.59 -9.13 -12.28
C GLN A 186 -2.33 -8.87 -10.79
N THR A 187 -1.24 -8.18 -10.48
CA THR A 187 -0.91 -7.84 -9.09
C THR A 187 -1.94 -6.87 -8.52
N PHE A 188 -2.39 -5.87 -9.29
CA PHE A 188 -3.37 -4.87 -8.86
C PHE A 188 -4.76 -5.46 -8.66
N ASP A 189 -5.17 -6.40 -9.51
CA ASP A 189 -6.43 -7.13 -9.36
C ASP A 189 -6.53 -7.85 -8.01
N TYR A 190 -5.40 -8.23 -7.41
CA TYR A 190 -5.38 -8.83 -6.07
C TYR A 190 -5.97 -7.90 -5.00
N GLY A 191 -5.66 -6.59 -5.04
CA GLY A 191 -6.21 -5.61 -4.12
C GLY A 191 -7.71 -5.36 -4.32
N LEU A 192 -8.25 -5.72 -5.49
CA LEU A 192 -9.66 -5.54 -5.88
C LEU A 192 -10.51 -6.81 -5.72
N LYS A 193 -9.88 -7.96 -5.43
CA LYS A 193 -10.54 -9.28 -5.45
C LYS A 193 -11.75 -9.36 -4.51
N ASP A 194 -11.69 -8.70 -3.35
CA ASP A 194 -12.71 -8.78 -2.31
C ASP A 194 -13.85 -7.77 -2.51
N ILE A 195 -13.79 -6.93 -3.55
CA ILE A 195 -14.86 -5.99 -3.92
C ILE A 195 -15.87 -6.72 -4.81
N THR A 196 -17.03 -7.05 -4.27
CA THR A 196 -18.09 -7.81 -4.98
C THR A 196 -19.38 -7.01 -5.17
N LYS A 197 -19.57 -5.96 -4.37
CA LYS A 197 -20.70 -5.03 -4.39
C LYS A 197 -20.24 -3.60 -4.17
N LEU A 198 -21.10 -2.61 -4.41
CA LEU A 198 -20.71 -1.20 -4.37
C LEU A 198 -20.24 -0.72 -2.98
N ASP A 199 -20.83 -1.25 -1.91
CA ASP A 199 -20.46 -0.86 -0.55
C ASP A 199 -19.04 -1.31 -0.16
N ASP A 200 -18.51 -2.36 -0.81
CA ASP A 200 -17.20 -2.92 -0.51
C ASP A 200 -16.07 -1.91 -0.83
N PHE A 201 -16.28 -1.02 -1.82
CA PHE A 201 -15.33 0.03 -2.18
C PHE A 201 -14.98 0.93 -1.00
N ASN A 202 -15.95 1.30 -0.16
CA ASN A 202 -15.72 2.16 0.99
C ASN A 202 -15.07 1.44 2.18
N GLN A 203 -15.10 0.11 2.17
CA GLN A 203 -14.52 -0.72 3.21
C GLN A 203 -13.08 -1.13 2.86
N ILE A 204 -12.87 -1.54 1.61
CA ILE A 204 -11.60 -2.07 1.13
C ILE A 204 -10.67 -0.94 0.71
N VAL A 205 -11.14 0.02 -0.09
CA VAL A 205 -10.25 1.08 -0.57
C VAL A 205 -10.05 2.14 0.52
N ASP A 206 -8.79 2.40 0.86
CA ASP A 206 -8.44 3.55 1.69
C ASP A 206 -8.27 4.77 0.79
N TRP A 207 -9.39 5.40 0.43
CA TRP A 207 -9.44 6.57 -0.43
C TRP A 207 -8.62 7.74 0.10
N LYS A 208 -8.48 7.87 1.42
CA LYS A 208 -7.82 9.02 2.05
C LYS A 208 -6.30 8.99 1.87
N ASN A 209 -5.72 7.80 1.91
CA ASN A 209 -4.27 7.62 1.80
C ASN A 209 -3.83 7.23 0.38
N SER A 210 -4.78 6.73 -0.43
CA SER A 210 -4.55 6.42 -1.85
C SER A 210 -4.47 7.67 -2.72
N SER A 211 -3.84 7.51 -3.89
CA SER A 211 -3.59 8.58 -4.86
C SER A 211 -4.60 8.60 -5.99
N PHE A 212 -5.70 7.84 -5.87
CA PHE A 212 -6.85 7.95 -6.76
C PHE A 212 -7.33 9.41 -6.81
N TYR A 213 -7.74 9.87 -7.99
CA TYR A 213 -8.27 11.22 -8.23
C TYR A 213 -7.28 12.38 -8.00
N LYS A 214 -6.01 12.13 -7.69
CA LYS A 214 -4.98 13.17 -7.80
C LYS A 214 -4.66 13.34 -9.29
N GLN A 215 -5.38 14.23 -9.96
CA GLN A 215 -5.09 14.58 -11.35
C GLN A 215 -3.61 14.94 -11.52
N ILE A 216 -3.03 14.37 -12.57
CA ILE A 216 -1.69 14.63 -13.08
C ILE A 216 -1.60 16.13 -13.45
N ASN A 217 -1.16 16.96 -12.50
CA ASN A 217 -0.61 18.28 -12.80
C ASN A 217 0.85 18.20 -13.32
N ARG A 218 1.31 17.03 -13.80
CA ARG A 218 2.72 16.80 -14.19
C ARG A 218 3.08 17.21 -15.62
N TYR A 219 2.19 17.85 -16.37
CA TYR A 219 2.52 18.46 -17.68
C TYR A 219 2.51 20.00 -17.68
N SER A 220 2.82 20.64 -16.55
CA SER A 220 3.13 22.07 -16.52
C SER A 220 4.60 22.29 -16.18
N SER A 221 5.50 21.88 -17.08
CA SER A 221 6.86 22.42 -17.11
C SER A 221 6.88 23.65 -18.04
N PRO A 222 7.25 24.85 -17.55
CA PRO A 222 7.34 26.03 -18.38
C PRO A 222 8.65 25.99 -19.19
N PHE A 223 8.62 25.35 -20.36
CA PHE A 223 9.52 25.76 -21.44
C PHE A 223 9.07 27.12 -21.97
N MET A 224 9.39 28.18 -21.22
CA MET A 224 9.45 29.52 -21.79
C MET A 224 10.76 29.63 -22.58
N ILE A 225 10.63 29.49 -23.90
CA ILE A 225 11.58 29.96 -24.88
C ILE A 225 11.82 31.45 -24.59
N LYS A 226 13.03 31.80 -24.15
CA LYS A 226 13.50 33.18 -24.18
C LYS A 226 13.67 33.56 -25.64
N SER A 227 12.70 34.28 -26.22
CA SER A 227 12.95 35.02 -27.46
C SER A 227 13.72 36.28 -27.12
N HIS A 228 14.97 36.34 -27.57
CA HIS A 228 15.69 37.60 -27.72
C HIS A 228 15.04 38.40 -28.85
N ASN A 229 14.69 39.64 -28.54
CA ASN A 229 14.81 40.81 -29.42
C ASN A 229 14.93 42.04 -28.51
#